data_AF-A0A934KEP9-F1
#
_entry.id   AF-A0A934KEP9-F1
#
_cell.length_a   1.000
_cell.length_b   1.000
_cell.length_c   1.000
_cell.angle_alpha   90.00
_cell.angle_beta   90.00
_cell.angle_gamma   90.00
#
_symmetry.space_group_name_H-M   'P 1'
#
loop_
_entity.id
_entity.type
_entity.pdbx_description
1 polymer ?
#
loop_
_entity_poly.entity_id
_entity_poly.type
_entity_poly.pdbx_seq_one_letter_code
_entity_poly.pdbx_strand_id
1 'polypeptide(L)' 'MLGLTDGNLGMHLKVLVEAGYIEPSHSWRGRRRTTFYAPTAEGRAALERHVAALEAVISATKPD' A
#
# COMPACT_ATOMS: atom_id res chain seq x y z
N MET A 1 0.58 7.06 13.46
CA MET A 1 1.66 6.83 12.45
C MET A 1 1.95 5.34 12.44
N LEU A 2 2.22 4.72 11.28
CA LEU A 2 2.24 3.26 11.10
C LEU A 2 3.40 2.49 11.80
N GLY A 3 4.22 3.14 12.63
CA GLY A 3 5.32 2.49 13.35
C GLY A 3 6.45 1.95 12.46
N LEU A 4 6.51 2.35 11.19
CA LEU A 4 7.52 1.92 10.22
C LEU A 4 8.72 2.86 10.21
N THR A 5 9.90 2.31 9.94
CA THR A 5 11.08 3.09 9.57
C THR A 5 11.00 3.53 8.11
N ASP A 6 11.71 4.60 7.75
CA ASP A 6 11.75 5.09 6.37
C ASP A 6 12.27 4.02 5.38
N GLY A 7 13.23 3.20 5.83
CA GLY A 7 13.76 2.08 5.03
C GLY A 7 12.71 1.01 4.73
N ASN A 8 11.96 0.58 5.76
CA ASN A 8 10.89 -0.41 5.57
C ASN A 8 9.78 0.14 4.68
N LEU A 9 9.36 1.39 4.92
CA LEU A 9 8.34 2.04 4.10
C LEU A 9 8.79 2.16 2.64
N GLY A 10 10.03 2.58 2.40
CA GLY A 10 10.58 2.69 1.05
C GLY A 10 10.60 1.36 0.29
N MET A 11 10.96 0.27 0.98
CA MET A 11 10.97 -1.07 0.37
C MET A 11 9.56 -1.55 0.02
N HIS A 12 8.58 -1.35 0.90
CA HIS A 12 7.18 -1.67 0.60
C HIS A 12 6.63 -0.85 -0.57
N LEU A 13 6.90 0.46 -0.60
CA LEU A 13 6.48 1.32 -1.71
C LEU A 13 7.10 0.87 -3.03
N LYS A 14 8.39 0.50 -3.05
CA LYS A 14 9.06 -0.02 -4.25
C LYS A 14 8.35 -1.26 -4.79
N VAL A 15 8.09 -2.25 -3.95
CA VAL A 15 7.43 -3.50 -4.36
C VAL A 15 6.02 -3.22 -4.91
N LEU A 16 5.26 -2.32 -4.26
CA LEU A 16 3.91 -1.96 -4.73
C LEU A 16 3.92 -1.21 -6.06
N VAL A 17 4.94 -0.39 -6.33
CA VAL A 17 5.13 0.27 -7.64
C VAL A 17 5.50 -0.76 -8.71
N GLU A 18 6.45 -1.65 -8.42
CA GLU A 18 6.87 -2.72 -9.35
C GLU A 18 5.72 -3.67 -9.69
N ALA A 19 4.81 -3.91 -8.73
CA ALA A 19 3.59 -4.68 -8.93
C ALA A 19 2.45 -3.91 -9.63
N GLY A 20 2.62 -2.61 -9.92
CA GLY A 20 1.59 -1.79 -10.57
C GLY A 20 0.41 -1.40 -9.67
N TYR A 21 0.49 -1.63 -8.36
CA TYR A 21 -0.59 -1.34 -7.43
C TYR A 21 -0.64 0.11 -6.98
N ILE A 22 0.49 0.82 -7.01
CA ILE A 22 0.55 2.25 -6.74
C ILE A 22 1.37 2.96 -7.80
N GLU A 23 1.02 4.21 -8.06
CA GLU A 23 1.72 5.08 -9.00
C GLU A 23 2.41 6.24 -8.25
N PRO A 24 3.72 6.46 -8.48
CA PRO A 24 4.44 7.59 -7.92
C PRO A 24 4.25 8.85 -8.78
N SER A 25 3.97 9.98 -8.14
CA SER A 25 4.02 11.31 -8.75
C SER A 25 5.01 12.19 -8.00
N HIS A 26 5.74 13.02 -8.73
CA HIS A 26 6.76 13.88 -8.17
C HIS A 26 6.31 15.32 -8.20
N SER A 27 6.46 16.00 -7.07
CA SER A 27 6.20 17.43 -6.95
C SER A 27 7.33 18.10 -6.18
N TRP A 28 7.39 19.41 -6.25
CA TRP A 28 8.35 20.22 -5.51
C TRP A 28 7.60 20.96 -4.41
N ARG A 29 7.96 20.67 -3.15
CA ARG A 29 7.52 21.49 -2.01
C ARG A 29 8.69 22.38 -1.59
N GLY A 30 8.75 23.56 -2.20
CA GLY A 30 9.89 24.47 -2.07
C GLY A 30 11.14 23.87 -2.71
N ARG A 31 12.23 23.75 -1.94
CA ARG A 31 13.51 23.18 -2.41
C ARG A 31 13.62 21.67 -2.31
N ARG A 32 12.61 20.99 -1.75
CA ARG A 32 12.62 19.53 -1.57
C ARG A 32 11.71 18.87 -2.60
N ARG A 33 12.26 17.90 -3.33
CA ARG A 33 11.47 16.96 -4.13
C ARG A 33 10.65 16.09 -3.19
N THR A 34 9.35 15.99 -3.45
CA THR A 34 8.41 15.18 -2.68
C THR A 34 7.74 14.20 -3.63
N THR A 35 7.76 12.92 -3.27
CA THR A 35 7.06 11.88 -4.01
C THR A 35 5.73 11.60 -3.31
N PHE A 36 4.64 11.68 -4.06
CA PHE A 36 3.32 11.26 -3.65
C PHE A 36 3.01 9.91 -4.30
N TYR A 37 2.30 9.04 -3.60
CA TYR A 37 1.90 7.73 -4.11
C TYR A 37 0.38 7.64 -4.07
N ALA A 38 -0.23 7.13 -5.13
CA ALA A 38 -1.66 6.88 -5.21
C ALA A 38 -1.94 5.46 -5.69
N PRO A 39 -2.97 4.78 -5.18
CA PRO A 39 -3.33 3.45 -5.66
C PRO A 39 -3.91 3.52 -7.08
N THR A 40 -3.51 2.57 -7.91
CA THR A 40 -4.10 2.36 -9.24
C THR A 40 -5.46 1.67 -9.11
N ALA A 41 -6.22 1.58 -10.20
CA ALA A 41 -7.46 0.79 -10.21
C ALA A 41 -7.20 -0.69 -9.85
N GLU A 42 -6.10 -1.25 -10.38
CA GLU A 42 -5.67 -2.61 -10.06
C GLU A 42 -5.26 -2.75 -8.59
N GLY A 43 -4.50 -1.80 -8.06
CA GLY A 43 -4.10 -1.81 -6.65
C GLY A 43 -5.27 -1.70 -5.68
N ARG A 44 -6.31 -0.93 -6.01
CA ARG A 44 -7.56 -0.89 -5.23
C ARG A 44 -8.25 -2.24 -5.21
N ALA A 45 -8.43 -2.86 -6.39
CA ALA A 45 -9.06 -4.17 -6.48
C ALA A 45 -8.22 -5.26 -5.78
N ALA A 46 -6.89 -5.19 -5.84
CA ALA A 46 -6.00 -6.10 -5.14
C ALA A 46 -6.12 -5.97 -3.61
N LEU A 47 -6.20 -4.73 -3.11
CA LEU A 47 -6.40 -4.47 -1.68
C LEU A 47 -7.75 -5.01 -1.19
N GLU A 48 -8.83 -4.77 -1.94
CA GLU A 48 -10.17 -5.28 -1.61
C GLU A 48 -10.17 -6.81 -1.51
N ARG A 49 -9.57 -7.49 -2.49
CA ARG A 49 -9.41 -8.97 -2.45
C ARG A 49 -8.59 -9.42 -1.24
N HIS A 50 -7.52 -8.71 -0.92
CA HIS A 50 -6.66 -9.05 0.22
C HIS A 50 -7.40 -8.91 1.54
N VAL A 51 -8.14 -7.82 1.74
CA VAL A 51 -8.96 -7.60 2.94
C VAL A 51 -10.03 -8.68 3.06
N ALA A 52 -10.77 -8.98 1.98
CA ALA A 52 -11.79 -10.03 1.99
C ALA A 52 -11.20 -11.40 2.34
N ALA A 53 -9.99 -11.72 1.86
CA ALA A 53 -9.31 -12.96 2.22
C ALA A 53 -8.93 -13.01 3.71
N LEU A 54 -8.45 -11.90 4.28
CA LEU A 54 -8.15 -11.82 5.72
C LEU A 54 -9.41 -11.95 6.57
N GLU A 55 -10.51 -11.32 6.16
CA GLU A 55 -11.81 -11.44 6.84
C GLU A 55 -12.32 -12.89 6.82
N ALA A 56 -12.19 -13.58 5.70
CA ALA A 56 -12.57 -14.99 5.59
C ALA A 56 -11.74 -15.87 6.55
N VAL A 57 -10.42 -15.64 6.64
CA VAL A 57 -9.56 -16.35 7.60
C VAL A 57 -9.99 -16.08 9.04
N ILE A 58 -10.24 -14.82 9.39
CA ILE A 58 -10.68 -14.46 10.75
C ILE A 58 -12.03 -15.11 11.07
N SER A 59 -12.99 -15.03 10.14
CA SER A 59 -14.32 -15.63 10.33
C SER A 59 -14.26 -17.14 10.51
N ALA A 60 -13.37 -17.83 9.81
CA ALA A 60 -13.16 -19.27 9.95
C ALA A 60 -12.53 -19.68 11.29
N THR A 61 -11.95 -18.73 12.03
CA THR A 61 -11.28 -18.98 13.32
C THR A 61 -12.09 -18.56 14.55
N LYS A 62 -13.24 -17.89 14.37
CA LYS A 62 -14.12 -17.57 15.50
C LYS A 62 -14.87 -18.84 15.94
N PRO A 63 -14.75 -19.28 17.20
CA PRO A 63 -15.67 -20.29 17.74
C PRO A 63 -17.07 -19.66 17.87
N ASP A 64 -18.10 -20.47 17.66
CA ASP A 64 -19.51 -20.10 17.81
C ASP A 64 -19.83 -19.46 19.18
#